data_AF-P12399-F1
#
_entry.id   AF-P12399-F1
#
_cell.length_a   1.000
_cell.length_b   1.000
_cell.length_c   1.000
_cell.angle_alpha   90.00
_cell.angle_beta   90.00
_cell.angle_gamma   90.00
#
_symmetry.space_group_name_H-M   'P 1'
#
loop_
_entity.id
_entity.type
_entity.pdbx_description
1 polymer ?
#
loop_
_entity_poly.entity_id
_entity_poly.type
_entity_poly.pdbx_seq_one_letter_code
_entity_poly.pdbx_strand_id
1 'polypeptide(L)'
;MMVSICEQKLQHFSAVFLLILCLGMMSAAPPPDPSLDNEWKEWKTKFAKAYNLNEERHRRLVWEENKKKIEAHNADYEQGKTSFYMGLNQFSDLTPEEFKTNCYGNSLNRGEMAPDLPEYEDLGKNSYLTPGRAQPE
;
A
#
# COMPACT_ATOMS: atom_id res chain seq x y z
N MET A 1 -11.70 26.65 53.32
CA MET A 1 -10.33 26.56 52.76
C MET A 1 -9.98 25.18 52.21
N MET A 2 -10.16 24.08 52.94
CA MET A 2 -9.77 22.74 52.46
C MET A 2 -10.46 22.30 51.14
N VAL A 3 -11.76 22.56 50.97
CA VAL A 3 -12.49 22.19 49.73
C VAL A 3 -11.92 22.88 48.49
N SER A 4 -11.66 24.19 48.58
CA SER A 4 -11.12 24.97 47.45
C SER A 4 -9.69 24.55 47.07
N ILE A 5 -8.85 24.18 48.04
CA ILE A 5 -7.51 23.62 47.76
C ILE A 5 -7.61 22.26 47.05
N CYS A 6 -8.60 21.44 47.41
CA CYS A 6 -8.84 20.14 46.76
C CYS A 6 -9.27 20.32 45.30
N GLU A 7 -10.23 21.21 45.03
CA GLU A 7 -10.68 21.50 43.65
C GLU A 7 -9.57 22.11 42.80
N GLN A 8 -8.80 23.06 43.34
CA GLN A 8 -7.68 23.65 42.61
C GLN A 8 -6.61 22.62 42.27
N LYS A 9 -6.24 21.73 43.21
CA LYS A 9 -5.31 20.63 42.94
C LYS A 9 -5.86 19.67 41.88
N LEU A 10 -7.15 19.31 41.95
CA LEU A 10 -7.79 18.44 40.96
C LEU A 10 -7.84 19.09 39.57
N GLN A 11 -8.11 20.39 39.49
CA GLN A 11 -8.05 21.16 38.24
C GLN A 11 -6.63 21.23 37.68
N HIS A 12 -5.60 21.42 38.51
CA HIS A 12 -4.20 21.39 38.05
C HIS A 12 -3.80 20.01 37.54
N PHE A 13 -4.15 18.92 38.23
CA PHE A 13 -3.86 17.57 37.74
C PHE A 13 -4.59 17.26 36.43
N SER A 14 -5.86 17.65 36.31
CA SER A 14 -6.64 17.52 35.07
C SER A 14 -6.02 18.32 33.92
N ALA A 15 -5.63 19.59 34.15
CA ALA A 15 -5.00 20.42 33.14
C ALA A 15 -3.63 19.87 32.70
N VAL A 16 -2.83 19.38 33.65
CA VAL A 16 -1.53 18.73 33.35
C VAL A 16 -1.75 17.43 32.57
N PHE A 17 -2.75 16.62 32.93
CA PHE A 17 -3.08 15.39 32.22
C PHE A 17 -3.55 15.66 30.78
N LEU A 18 -4.42 16.66 30.59
CA LEU A 18 -4.86 17.09 29.27
C LEU A 18 -3.70 17.63 28.42
N LEU A 19 -2.76 18.38 29.00
CA LEU A 19 -1.56 18.83 28.30
C LEU A 19 -0.67 17.66 27.86
N ILE A 20 -0.46 16.65 28.71
CA ILE A 20 0.31 15.45 28.36
C ILE A 20 -0.37 14.67 27.24
N LEU A 21 -1.69 14.50 27.30
CA LEU A 21 -2.46 13.85 26.23
C LEU A 21 -2.38 14.63 24.91
N CYS A 22 -2.47 15.96 24.95
CA CYS A 22 -2.32 16.81 23.77
C CYS A 22 -0.93 16.71 23.14
N LEU A 23 0.13 16.65 23.94
CA LEU A 23 1.51 16.49 23.45
C LEU A 23 1.75 15.10 22.84
N GLY A 24 1.08 14.06 23.35
CA GLY A 24 1.20 12.69 22.83
C GLY A 24 0.58 12.47 21.44
N MET A 25 -0.28 13.37 20.97
CA MET A 25 -0.97 13.24 19.68
C MET A 25 -0.14 13.74 18.47
N MET A 26 1.02 14.37 18.69
CA MET A 26 1.85 14.86 17.59
C MET A 26 2.74 13.74 17.03
N SER A 27 2.13 12.72 16.46
CA SER A 27 2.85 11.69 15.71
C SER A 27 3.08 12.18 14.28
N ALA A 28 4.31 12.65 14.00
CA ALA A 28 4.73 12.90 12.63
C ALA A 28 4.86 11.57 11.89
N ALA A 29 4.31 11.47 10.68
CA ALA A 29 4.53 10.30 9.84
C ALA A 29 6.05 10.09 9.65
N PRO A 30 6.53 8.84 9.74
CA PRO A 30 7.96 8.57 9.59
C PRO A 30 8.46 9.10 8.24
N PRO A 31 9.69 9.62 8.18
CA PRO A 31 10.30 9.97 6.91
C PRO A 31 10.53 8.71 6.06
N PRO A 32 10.55 8.84 4.72
CA PRO A 32 11.04 7.79 3.83
C PRO A 32 12.43 7.28 4.25
N ASP A 33 12.70 6.00 4.02
CA ASP A 33 14.00 5.38 4.29
C ASP A 33 15.04 5.86 3.25
N PRO A 34 16.08 6.62 3.67
CA PRO A 34 17.08 7.14 2.74
C PRO A 34 17.90 6.04 2.04
N SER A 35 17.98 4.85 2.62
CA SER A 35 18.73 3.73 2.01
C SER A 35 18.08 3.22 0.73
N LEU A 36 16.79 3.52 0.53
CA LEU A 36 16.01 3.08 -0.62
C LEU A 36 15.94 4.15 -1.73
N ASP A 37 16.63 5.29 -1.60
CA ASP A 37 16.47 6.45 -2.51
C ASP A 37 16.90 6.15 -3.95
N ASN A 38 17.97 5.37 -4.12
CA ASN A 38 18.42 4.95 -5.45
C ASN A 38 17.40 4.01 -6.10
N GLU A 39 16.91 3.02 -5.35
CA GLU A 39 15.92 2.06 -5.83
C GLU A 39 14.59 2.75 -6.17
N TRP A 40 14.18 3.76 -5.41
CA TRP A 40 13.03 4.63 -5.73
C TRP A 40 13.17 5.25 -7.11
N LYS A 41 14.33 5.86 -7.35
CA LYS A 41 14.61 6.61 -8.57
C LYS A 41 14.62 5.68 -9.77
N GLU A 42 15.27 4.53 -9.63
CA GLU A 42 15.30 3.48 -10.67
C GLU A 42 13.89 2.95 -10.96
N TRP A 43 13.10 2.65 -9.93
CA TRP A 43 11.73 2.17 -10.08
C TRP A 43 10.85 3.22 -10.79
N LYS A 44 10.91 4.50 -10.37
CA LYS A 44 10.18 5.58 -11.04
C LYS A 44 10.57 5.72 -12.50
N THR A 45 11.87 5.67 -12.81
CA THR A 45 12.36 5.72 -14.19
C THR A 45 11.85 4.53 -15.01
N LYS A 46 11.92 3.31 -14.45
CA LYS A 46 11.46 2.08 -15.10
C LYS A 46 9.97 2.14 -15.47
N PHE A 47 9.13 2.71 -14.62
CA PHE A 47 7.68 2.79 -14.82
C PHE A 47 7.19 4.19 -15.20
N ALA A 48 8.08 5.06 -15.67
CA ALA A 48 7.79 6.42 -16.14
C ALA A 48 6.96 7.28 -15.15
N LYS A 49 7.17 7.11 -13.84
CA LYS A 49 6.41 7.80 -12.80
C LYS A 49 6.91 9.23 -12.59
N ALA A 50 5.97 10.18 -12.54
CA ALA A 50 6.23 11.58 -12.25
C ALA A 50 5.16 12.11 -11.28
N TYR A 51 5.59 12.78 -10.21
CA TYR A 51 4.70 13.33 -9.18
C TYR A 51 5.06 14.77 -8.85
N ASN A 52 4.10 15.51 -8.33
CA ASN A 52 4.38 16.79 -7.68
C ASN A 52 4.97 16.57 -6.27
N LEU A 53 5.58 17.61 -5.69
CA LEU A 53 6.27 17.53 -4.40
C LEU A 53 5.38 17.05 -3.24
N ASN A 54 4.08 17.39 -3.27
CA ASN A 54 3.14 17.00 -2.21
C ASN A 54 2.76 15.52 -2.32
N GLU A 55 2.64 15.01 -3.54
CA GLU A 55 2.28 13.61 -3.82
C GLU A 55 3.48 12.66 -3.70
N GLU A 56 4.68 13.09 -4.10
CA GLU A 56 5.86 12.21 -4.15
C GLU A 56 6.15 11.56 -2.80
N ARG A 57 6.02 12.32 -1.71
CA ARG A 57 6.21 11.79 -0.35
C ARG A 57 5.19 10.68 -0.04
N HIS A 58 3.92 10.88 -0.40
CA HIS A 58 2.88 9.88 -0.16
C HIS A 58 3.14 8.60 -0.99
N ARG A 59 3.38 8.75 -2.29
CA ARG A 59 3.68 7.64 -3.21
C ARG A 59 4.91 6.85 -2.77
N ARG A 60 5.93 7.55 -2.30
CA ARG A 60 7.14 6.94 -1.74
C ARG A 60 6.84 6.08 -0.51
N LEU A 61 6.03 6.58 0.43
CA LEU A 61 5.68 5.83 1.64
C LEU A 61 4.86 4.57 1.30
N VAL A 62 3.91 4.67 0.37
CA VAL A 62 3.13 3.51 -0.10
C VAL A 62 4.03 2.48 -0.79
N TRP A 63 4.96 2.95 -1.62
CA TRP A 63 5.93 2.08 -2.28
C TRP A 63 6.83 1.34 -1.29
N GLU A 64 7.33 2.01 -0.25
CA GLU A 64 8.12 1.36 0.80
C GLU A 64 7.31 0.34 1.60
N GLU A 65 6.05 0.63 1.90
CA GLU A 65 5.15 -0.31 2.57
C GLU A 65 4.91 -1.56 1.71
N ASN A 66 4.63 -1.37 0.42
CA ASN A 66 4.43 -2.47 -0.52
C ASN A 66 5.71 -3.29 -0.72
N LYS A 67 6.89 -2.64 -0.78
CA LYS A 67 8.18 -3.32 -0.82
C LYS A 67 8.38 -4.23 0.40
N LYS A 68 8.12 -3.74 1.61
CA LYS A 68 8.21 -4.54 2.85
C LYS A 68 7.26 -5.74 2.82
N LYS A 69 6.04 -5.58 2.32
CA LYS A 69 5.08 -6.68 2.15
C LYS A 69 5.60 -7.73 1.15
N ILE A 70 6.18 -7.29 0.03
CA ILE A 70 6.78 -8.17 -0.99
C ILE A 70 7.96 -8.94 -0.40
N GLU A 71 8.86 -8.28 0.32
CA GLU A 71 10.02 -8.93 0.94
C GLU A 71 9.60 -9.98 1.97
N ALA A 72 8.62 -9.65 2.83
CA ALA A 72 8.08 -10.60 3.80
C ALA A 72 7.43 -11.81 3.12
N HIS A 73 6.61 -11.59 2.10
CA HIS A 73 5.99 -12.66 1.32
C HIS A 73 7.02 -13.54 0.61
N ASN A 74 8.04 -12.93 0.01
CA ASN A 74 9.09 -13.67 -0.68
C ASN A 74 9.97 -14.47 0.30
N ALA A 75 10.20 -13.97 1.51
CA ALA A 75 10.85 -14.76 2.56
C ALA A 75 10.02 -16.00 2.95
N ASP A 76 8.69 -15.90 2.96
CA ASP A 76 7.79 -17.04 3.17
C ASP A 76 7.74 -17.99 1.95
N TYR A 77 7.87 -17.47 0.72
CA TYR A 77 8.03 -18.26 -0.50
C TYR A 77 9.29 -19.13 -0.46
N GLU A 78 10.44 -18.56 -0.07
CA GLU A 78 11.70 -19.32 0.08
C GLU A 78 11.62 -20.41 1.16
N GLN A 79 10.69 -20.28 2.11
CA GLN A 79 10.40 -21.29 3.13
C GLN A 79 9.33 -22.30 2.69
N GLY A 80 8.82 -22.19 1.46
CA GLY A 80 7.77 -23.06 0.93
C GLY A 80 6.37 -22.84 1.54
N LYS A 81 6.13 -21.71 2.22
CA LYS A 81 4.81 -21.39 2.82
C LYS A 81 3.84 -20.76 1.84
N THR A 82 4.34 -20.18 0.76
CA THR A 82 3.54 -19.64 -0.35
C THR A 82 4.00 -20.25 -1.67
N SER A 83 3.12 -20.30 -2.66
CA SER A 83 3.36 -20.98 -3.95
C SER A 83 3.78 -20.04 -5.08
N PHE A 84 3.88 -18.73 -4.82
CA PHE A 84 4.21 -17.74 -5.83
C PHE A 84 5.20 -16.70 -5.29
N TYR A 85 5.84 -15.99 -6.20
CA TYR A 85 6.78 -14.91 -5.90
C TYR A 85 6.16 -13.56 -6.26
N MET A 86 6.46 -12.52 -5.48
CA MET A 86 6.01 -11.16 -5.75
C MET A 86 7.18 -10.26 -6.16
N GLY A 87 6.90 -9.22 -6.93
CA GLY A 87 7.90 -8.23 -7.32
C GLY A 87 7.32 -6.84 -7.42
N LEU A 88 8.18 -5.83 -7.31
CA LEU A 88 7.81 -4.44 -7.56
C LEU A 88 7.42 -4.28 -9.04
N ASN A 89 6.24 -3.69 -9.27
CA ASN A 89 5.62 -3.48 -10.57
C ASN A 89 5.10 -2.03 -10.68
N GLN A 90 4.41 -1.69 -11.77
CA GLN A 90 3.88 -0.35 -12.03
C GLN A 90 2.81 0.13 -11.05
N PHE A 91 2.26 -0.76 -10.22
CA PHE A 91 1.21 -0.47 -9.25
C PHE A 91 1.74 -0.39 -7.80
N SER A 92 3.06 -0.50 -7.62
CA SER A 92 3.66 -0.58 -6.28
C SER A 92 3.54 0.72 -5.49
N ASP A 93 3.22 1.85 -6.11
CA ASP A 93 2.92 3.15 -5.50
C ASP A 93 1.44 3.37 -5.15
N LEU A 94 0.59 2.36 -5.33
CA LEU A 94 -0.85 2.44 -5.06
C LEU A 94 -1.23 1.71 -3.77
N THR A 95 -2.17 2.27 -3.02
CA THR A 95 -2.82 1.55 -1.92
C THR A 95 -3.76 0.46 -2.46
N PRO A 96 -4.17 -0.54 -1.66
CA PRO A 96 -5.15 -1.53 -2.09
C PRO A 96 -6.47 -0.90 -2.58
N GLU A 97 -6.91 0.20 -1.96
CA GLU A 97 -8.12 0.94 -2.31
C GLU A 97 -7.97 1.69 -3.64
N GLU A 98 -6.81 2.32 -3.86
CA GLU A 98 -6.48 2.96 -5.13
C GLU A 98 -6.38 1.93 -6.26
N PHE A 99 -5.67 0.82 -6.02
CA PHE A 99 -5.56 -0.29 -6.96
C PHE A 99 -6.94 -0.83 -7.32
N LYS A 100 -7.83 -0.97 -6.32
CA LYS A 100 -9.18 -1.46 -6.56
C LYS A 100 -9.95 -0.53 -7.50
N THR A 101 -9.86 0.78 -7.26
CA THR A 101 -10.52 1.81 -8.06
C THR A 101 -9.95 1.87 -9.48
N ASN A 102 -8.64 1.72 -9.63
CA ASN A 102 -7.95 1.86 -10.91
C ASN A 102 -8.08 0.61 -11.81
N CYS A 103 -8.04 -0.59 -11.22
CA CYS A 103 -7.95 -1.84 -12.00
C CYS A 103 -9.28 -2.58 -12.15
N TYR A 104 -10.21 -2.45 -11.20
CA TYR A 104 -11.54 -3.05 -11.33
C TYR A 104 -12.53 -1.99 -11.81
N GLY A 105 -12.47 -1.66 -13.11
CA GLY A 105 -13.64 -1.07 -13.78
C GLY A 105 -14.90 -1.91 -13.46
N ASN A 106 -16.09 -1.30 -13.41
CA ASN A 106 -17.37 -1.83 -12.88
C ASN A 106 -17.91 -3.16 -13.47
N SER A 107 -17.10 -3.98 -14.11
CA SER A 107 -17.46 -5.20 -14.82
C SER A 107 -17.35 -6.46 -13.96
N LEU A 108 -18.10 -6.52 -12.86
CA LEU A 108 -18.44 -7.82 -12.26
C LEU A 108 -19.77 -8.34 -12.84
N ASN A 109 -19.77 -8.63 -14.14
CA ASN A 109 -20.71 -9.61 -14.67
C ASN A 109 -20.08 -10.98 -14.43
N ARG A 110 -20.40 -11.59 -13.29
CA ARG A 110 -20.02 -12.98 -13.01
C ARG A 110 -20.72 -13.85 -14.06
N GLY A 111 -19.99 -14.23 -15.10
CA GLY A 111 -20.47 -15.15 -16.12
C GLY A 111 -20.86 -16.48 -15.48
N GLU A 112 -21.96 -17.04 -15.98
CA GLU A 112 -22.50 -18.33 -15.58
C GLU A 112 -21.48 -19.45 -15.86
N MET A 113 -21.22 -20.29 -14.87
CA MET A 113 -20.24 -21.37 -14.98
C MET A 113 -20.82 -22.48 -15.87
N ALA A 114 -20.29 -22.63 -17.08
CA ALA A 114 -20.66 -23.72 -17.98
C ALA A 114 -20.15 -25.07 -17.40
N PRO A 115 -20.98 -26.12 -17.34
CA PRO A 115 -20.52 -27.45 -16.97
C PRO A 115 -19.75 -28.09 -18.13
N ASP A 116 -18.67 -28.79 -17.80
CA ASP A 116 -17.80 -29.60 -18.67
C ASP A 116 -16.79 -28.85 -19.57
N LEU A 117 -15.98 -27.95 -18.98
CA LEU A 117 -14.76 -27.45 -19.64
C LEU A 117 -13.61 -28.48 -19.53
N PRO A 118 -12.79 -28.65 -20.60
CA PRO A 118 -11.61 -29.50 -20.54
C PRO A 118 -10.60 -29.01 -19.50
N GLU A 119 -9.80 -29.94 -18.96
CA GLU A 119 -8.71 -29.65 -18.03
C GLU A 119 -7.66 -28.77 -18.75
N TYR A 120 -7.71 -27.47 -18.45
CA TYR A 120 -6.91 -26.35 -18.99
C TYR A 120 -6.52 -26.38 -20.48
N GLU A 121 -6.98 -25.41 -21.25
CA GLU A 121 -6.42 -25.12 -22.57
C GLU A 121 -5.53 -23.86 -22.47
N ASP A 122 -4.25 -23.99 -22.81
CA ASP A 122 -3.35 -22.84 -22.96
C ASP A 122 -3.66 -22.12 -24.28
N LEU A 123 -4.64 -21.21 -24.24
CA LEU A 123 -5.02 -20.37 -25.37
C LEU A 123 -3.88 -19.46 -25.84
N GLY A 124 -2.80 -19.30 -25.07
CA GLY A 124 -1.58 -18.59 -25.47
C GLY A 124 -0.87 -19.20 -26.67
N LYS A 125 -1.10 -20.49 -26.94
CA LYS A 125 -0.61 -21.19 -28.13
C LYS A 125 -1.49 -20.98 -29.35
N ASN A 126 -2.72 -20.53 -29.16
CA ASN A 126 -3.62 -20.25 -30.27
C ASN A 126 -3.34 -18.83 -30.78
N SER A 127 -3.20 -18.68 -32.09
CA SER A 127 -2.83 -17.42 -32.77
C SER A 127 -3.88 -16.29 -32.65
N TYR A 128 -4.92 -16.48 -31.84
CA TYR A 128 -6.01 -15.53 -31.66
C TYR A 128 -5.76 -14.51 -30.55
N LEU A 129 -4.74 -14.71 -29.69
CA LEU A 129 -4.42 -13.73 -28.65
C LEU A 129 -3.67 -12.53 -29.23
N THR A 130 -4.22 -11.34 -29.01
CA THR A 130 -3.48 -10.10 -29.22
C THR A 130 -2.39 -9.94 -28.15
N PRO A 131 -1.26 -9.29 -28.46
CA PRO A 131 -0.27 -8.93 -27.46
C PRO A 131 -0.91 -8.22 -26.26
N GLY A 132 -0.40 -8.49 -25.05
CA GLY A 132 -0.88 -7.83 -23.84
C GLY A 132 -0.81 -6.31 -24.00
N ARG A 133 -1.96 -5.65 -23.92
CA ARG A 133 -2.04 -4.18 -23.94
C ARG A 133 -1.93 -3.66 -22.52
N ALA A 134 -1.08 -2.65 -22.31
CA ALA A 134 -1.17 -1.84 -21.11
C ALA A 134 -2.55 -1.13 -21.11
N GLN A 135 -3.25 -1.16 -19.98
CA GLN A 135 -4.42 -0.31 -19.81
C GLN A 135 -3.92 1.15 -19.79
N PRO A 136 -4.56 2.08 -20.52
CA PRO A 136 -4.29 3.50 -20.34
C PRO A 136 -4.59 3.89 -18.90
N GLU A 137 -3.74 4.73 -18.32
CA GLU A 137 -3.95 5.34 -16.99
C GLU A 137 -5.20 6.23 -16.95
#